data_AF-A0A7C2S120-F1
#
_entry.id   AF-A0A7C2S120-F1
#
_cell.length_a   1.000
_cell.length_b   1.000
_cell.length_c   1.000
_cell.angle_alpha   90.00
_cell.angle_beta   90.00
_cell.angle_gamma   90.00
#
_symmetry.space_group_name_H-M   'P 1'
#
loop_
_entity.id
_entity.type
_entity.pdbx_description
1 polymer ?
#
loop_
_entity_poly.entity_id
_entity_poly.type
_entity_poly.pdbx_seq_one_letter_code
_entity_poly.pdbx_strand_id
1 'polypeptide(L)' 'MMEKKKHLIEFLESSNGNVLLKVAAYPLDAGEIEAILAELQPLGFKFSSIDSSSLYATLEDSYTAVYEVMTTLQADGWQW' A
#
# COMPACT_ATOMS: atom_id res chain seq x y z
N MET A 1 -15.69 -11.45 -13.46
CA MET A 1 -15.20 -10.61 -12.35
C MET A 1 -13.85 -10.08 -12.79
N MET A 2 -13.64 -8.77 -12.83
CA MET A 2 -12.30 -8.22 -13.01
C MET A 2 -11.48 -8.60 -11.77
N GLU A 3 -10.28 -9.13 -11.99
CA GLU A 3 -9.36 -9.49 -10.91
C GLU A 3 -8.84 -8.19 -10.30
N LYS A 4 -9.11 -7.97 -9.01
CA LYS A 4 -8.61 -6.82 -8.27
C LYS A 4 -7.09 -6.88 -8.24
N LYS A 5 -6.40 -5.77 -8.49
CA LYS A 5 -4.93 -5.77 -8.43
C LYS A 5 -4.43 -4.86 -7.32
N LYS A 6 -3.95 -5.49 -6.25
CA LYS A 6 -3.22 -4.86 -5.15
C LYS A 6 -1.73 -4.92 -5.46
N HIS A 7 -1.08 -3.76 -5.57
CA HIS A 7 0.28 -3.61 -6.07
C HIS A 7 1.23 -2.95 -5.07
N LEU A 8 2.38 -3.58 -4.85
CA LEU A 8 3.58 -2.96 -4.28
C LEU A 8 4.32 -2.27 -5.43
N ILE A 9 4.45 -0.95 -5.38
CA ILE A 9 5.02 -0.18 -6.50
C ILE A 9 6.51 0.01 -6.33
N GLU A 10 6.95 0.36 -5.12
CA GLU A 10 8.31 0.83 -4.91
C GLU A 10 8.76 0.62 -3.48
N PHE A 11 10.03 0.26 -3.29
CA PHE A 11 10.70 0.17 -2.00
C PHE A 11 12.05 0.87 -2.13
N LEU A 12 12.16 2.07 -1.55
CA LEU A 12 13.34 2.93 -1.70
C LEU A 12 13.90 3.33 -0.35
N GLU A 13 15.22 3.33 -0.22
CA GLU A 13 15.88 3.99 0.90
C GLU A 13 15.82 5.51 0.72
N SER A 14 15.38 6.24 1.74
CA SER A 14 15.39 7.70 1.77
C SER A 14 16.69 8.21 2.39
N SER A 15 17.01 9.48 2.14
CA SER A 15 18.31 10.08 2.49
C SER A 15 18.61 10.16 3.99
N ASN A 16 17.65 9.83 4.85
CA ASN A 16 17.79 9.80 6.31
C ASN A 16 17.96 8.36 6.87
N GLY A 17 18.08 7.34 6.01
CA GLY A 17 18.20 5.94 6.40
C GLY A 17 16.87 5.22 6.66
N ASN A 18 15.74 5.91 6.48
CA ASN A 18 14.43 5.27 6.43
C ASN A 18 14.21 4.65 5.05
N VAL A 19 13.12 3.90 4.93
CA VAL A 19 12.65 3.30 3.69
C VAL A 19 11.23 3.79 3.42
N LEU A 20 10.95 4.04 2.15
CA LEU A 20 9.65 4.36 1.62
C LEU A 20 9.09 3.14 0.88
N LEU A 21 7.92 2.66 1.29
CA LEU A 21 7.10 1.69 0.55
C LEU A 21 5.92 2.42 -0.11
N LYS A 22 5.80 2.31 -1.43
CA LYS A 22 4.66 2.81 -2.21
C LYS A 22 3.76 1.67 -2.63
N VAL A 23 2.46 1.85 -2.51
CA VAL A 23 1.45 0.86 -2.89
C VAL A 23 0.33 1.50 -3.70
N ALA A 24 -0.30 0.71 -4.57
CA ALA A 24 -1.50 1.10 -5.31
C ALA A 24 -2.50 -0.04 -5.41
N ALA A 25 -3.78 0.30 -5.49
CA ALA A 25 -4.84 -0.66 -5.73
C ALA A 25 -5.76 -0.14 -6.83
N TYR A 26 -5.95 -0.90 -7.92
CA TYR A 26 -6.82 -0.56 -9.05
C TYR A 26 -7.07 -1.77 -9.97
N PRO A 27 -8.20 -1.81 -10.70
CA PRO A 27 -9.42 -1.01 -10.48
C PRO A 27 -10.17 -1.49 -9.21
N LEU A 28 -10.87 -0.58 -8.54
CA LEU A 28 -11.67 -0.82 -7.33
C LEU A 28 -13.15 -0.42 -7.54
N ASP A 29 -14.06 -1.15 -6.94
CA ASP A 29 -15.46 -0.75 -6.74
C ASP A 29 -15.61 0.13 -5.48
N ALA A 30 -16.73 0.86 -5.37
CA ALA A 30 -16.95 1.82 -4.28
C ALA A 30 -16.80 1.23 -2.86
N GLY A 31 -17.26 -0.01 -2.63
CA GLY A 31 -17.13 -0.68 -1.33
C GLY A 31 -15.72 -1.25 -1.06
N GLU A 32 -14.87 -1.32 -2.08
CA GLU A 32 -13.51 -1.86 -1.97
C GLU A 32 -12.51 -0.80 -1.54
N ILE A 33 -12.75 0.47 -1.91
CA ILE A 33 -11.97 1.60 -1.44
C ILE A 33 -11.96 1.63 0.08
N GLU A 34 -13.13 1.52 0.72
CA GLU A 34 -13.25 1.49 2.18
C GLU A 34 -12.50 0.31 2.81
N ALA A 35 -12.52 -0.87 2.16
CA ALA A 35 -11.79 -2.05 2.63
C ALA A 35 -10.26 -1.84 2.56
N ILE A 36 -9.75 -1.31 1.45
CA ILE A 36 -8.31 -1.00 1.29
C ILE A 36 -7.87 0.10 2.27
N LEU A 37 -8.72 1.10 2.51
CA LEU A 37 -8.48 2.13 3.52
C LEU A 37 -8.35 1.52 4.92
N ALA A 38 -9.28 0.65 5.30
CA ALA A 38 -9.27 -0.03 6.59
C ALA A 38 -8.05 -0.96 6.78
N GLU A 39 -7.54 -1.52 5.69
CA GLU A 39 -6.34 -2.38 5.67
C GLU A 39 -5.05 -1.57 5.82
N LEU A 40 -4.90 -0.45 5.09
CA LEU A 40 -3.65 0.32 5.04
C LEU A 40 -3.51 1.36 6.16
N GLN A 41 -4.61 1.96 6.63
CA GLN A 41 -4.58 3.00 7.66
C GLN A 41 -3.94 2.55 9.00
N PRO A 42 -4.25 1.37 9.57
CA PRO A 42 -3.61 0.92 10.81
C PRO A 42 -2.12 0.62 10.66
N LEU A 43 -1.65 0.40 9.42
CA LEU A 43 -0.23 0.16 9.09
C LEU A 43 0.56 1.47 8.91
N GLY A 44 -0.07 2.63 9.12
CA GLY A 44 0.59 3.93 9.07
C GLY A 44 0.76 4.52 7.67
N PHE A 45 0.10 3.95 6.65
CA PHE A 45 0.14 4.50 5.30
C PHE A 45 -0.50 5.88 5.22
N LYS A 46 0.15 6.77 4.47
CA LYS A 46 -0.38 8.08 4.06
C LYS A 46 -0.92 7.96 2.65
N PHE A 47 -2.18 8.32 2.45
CA PHE A 47 -2.83 8.28 1.14
C PHE A 47 -2.46 9.52 0.33
N SER A 48 -1.83 9.30 -0.83
CA SER A 48 -1.40 10.37 -1.73
C SER A 48 -2.47 10.71 -2.77
N SER A 49 -3.28 9.73 -3.16
CA SER A 49 -4.42 9.91 -4.08
C SER A 49 -5.47 8.84 -3.82
N ILE A 50 -6.74 9.25 -3.82
CA ILE A 50 -7.91 8.38 -3.77
C ILE A 50 -8.88 8.88 -4.83
N ASP A 51 -9.21 8.05 -5.81
CA ASP A 51 -10.26 8.33 -6.79
C ASP A 51 -11.37 7.27 -6.75
N SER A 52 -12.35 7.35 -7.65
CA SER A 52 -13.51 6.44 -7.65
C SER A 52 -13.19 4.98 -7.94
N SER A 53 -11.95 4.67 -8.35
CA SER A 53 -11.53 3.34 -8.82
C SER A 53 -10.09 2.97 -8.45
N SER A 54 -9.35 3.86 -7.80
CA SER A 54 -7.95 3.66 -7.48
C SER A 54 -7.54 4.33 -6.18
N LEU A 55 -6.50 3.78 -5.57
CA LEU A 55 -5.90 4.31 -4.36
C LEU A 55 -4.38 4.20 -4.46
N TYR A 56 -3.69 5.23 -3.99
CA TYR A 56 -2.24 5.28 -3.86
C TYR A 56 -1.88 5.68 -2.43
N ALA A 57 -0.93 4.95 -1.85
CA ALA A 57 -0.49 5.22 -0.50
C ALA A 57 1.01 4.97 -0.31
N THR A 58 1.58 5.60 0.70
CA THR A 58 3.00 5.52 1.04
C THR A 58 3.21 5.32 2.53
N LEU A 59 4.12 4.43 2.90
CA LEU A 59 4.64 4.26 4.26
C LEU A 59 6.13 4.63 4.25
N GLU A 60 6.56 5.51 5.17
CA GLU A 60 7.97 5.81 5.37
C GLU A 60 8.35 5.56 6.83
N ASP A 61 9.26 4.60 7.06
CA ASP A 61 9.74 4.22 8.39
C ASP A 61 11.11 3.52 8.27
N SER A 62 11.70 3.05 9.36
CA SER A 62 12.91 2.23 9.36
C SER A 62 12.77 1.00 8.46
N TYR A 63 13.90 0.53 7.90
CA TYR A 63 13.94 -0.66 7.04
C TYR A 63 13.19 -1.85 7.65
N THR A 64 13.43 -2.16 8.93
CA THR A 64 12.81 -3.31 9.61
C THR A 64 11.30 -3.19 9.65
N ALA A 65 10.77 -2.02 10.04
CA ALA A 65 9.32 -1.80 10.12
C ALA A 65 8.65 -1.89 8.75
N VAL A 66 9.25 -1.27 7.72
CA VAL A 66 8.70 -1.31 6.36
C VAL A 66 8.76 -2.71 5.77
N TYR A 67 9.83 -3.47 6.05
CA TYR A 67 9.94 -4.85 5.60
C TYR A 67 8.88 -5.75 6.25
N GLU A 68 8.62 -5.60 7.56
CA GLU A 68 7.54 -6.32 8.25
C GLU A 68 6.18 -6.03 7.60
N VAL A 69 5.85 -4.74 7.38
CA VAL A 69 4.61 -4.34 6.71
C VAL A 69 4.52 -4.92 5.30
N MET A 70 5.60 -4.86 4.51
CA MET A 70 5.64 -5.45 3.17
C MET A 70 5.34 -6.95 3.21
N THR A 71 5.92 -7.71 4.15
CA THR A 71 5.65 -9.15 4.28
C THR A 71 4.21 -9.45 4.69
N THR A 72 3.60 -8.63 5.57
CA THR A 72 2.17 -8.71 5.89
C THR A 72 1.30 -8.49 4.65
N LEU A 73 1.58 -7.44 3.88
CA LEU A 73 0.82 -7.15 2.65
C LEU A 73 0.96 -8.29 1.62
N GLN A 74 2.15 -8.87 1.46
CA GLN A 74 2.34 -10.02 0.55
C GLN A 74 1.52 -11.24 1.00
N ALA A 75 1.45 -11.51 2.31
CA ALA A 75 0.61 -12.57 2.85
C ALA A 75 -0.89 -12.32 2.61
N ASP A 76 -1.31 -11.06 2.61
CA ASP A 76 -2.67 -10.60 2.30
C ASP A 76 -2.96 -10.46 0.80
N GLY A 77 -2.03 -10.92 -0.04
CA GLY A 77 -2.20 -11.04 -1.50
C GLY A 77 -1.78 -9.81 -2.31
N TRP A 78 -1.06 -8.86 -1.72
CA TRP A 78 -0.40 -7.80 -2.50
C TRP A 78 0.75 -8.35 -3.33
N GLN A 79 0.86 -7.89 -4.57
CA GLN A 79 1.85 -8.37 -5.54
C GLN A 79 2.74 -7.22 -6.03
N TRP A 80 3.98 -7.53 -6.42
CA TRP A 80 4.83 -6.59 -7.14
C TRP A 80 4.32 -6.36 -8.58
#